data_AF-W1J620-F1
#
_entry.id   AF-W1J620-F1
#
_cell.length_a   1.000
_cell.length_b   1.000
_cell.length_c   1.000
_cell.angle_alpha   90.00
_cell.angle_beta   90.00
_cell.angle_gamma   90.00
#
_symmetry.space_group_name_H-M   'P 1'
#
loop_
_entity.id
_entity.type
_entity.pdbx_description
1 polymer ?
#
loop_
_entity_poly.entity_id
_entity_poly.type
_entity_poly.pdbx_seq_one_letter_code
_entity_poly.pdbx_strand_id
1 'polypeptide(L)'
;MADDNETILWSFNLSIFDHQLNLPGYWEFIRCYMEEDVLDEMPKTIFLCPNITEKREGYLFGLQYSMRVNTRLDWILQLPLFPYTMLETFSRYYIAMQTSKIPQWPKEVEKACQVDPDDPIDVSYKNNIPHVWRYVLEALKKEDHLRLYKQRGLAIRRIRRKVARRHRAQ
;
A
#
# COMPACT_ATOMS: atom_id res chain seq x y z
N MET A 1 -9.44 14.00 -20.92
CA MET A 1 -10.44 13.14 -21.58
C MET A 1 -10.19 13.25 -23.06
N ALA A 2 -10.18 12.14 -23.79
CA ALA A 2 -10.14 12.20 -25.24
C ALA A 2 -11.50 12.75 -25.72
N ASP A 3 -11.49 13.67 -26.67
CA ASP A 3 -12.70 14.34 -27.17
C ASP A 3 -13.69 13.38 -27.86
N ASP A 4 -13.24 12.16 -28.17
CA ASP A 4 -14.02 11.13 -28.84
C ASP A 4 -14.99 10.38 -27.91
N ASN A 5 -14.84 10.49 -26.59
CA ASN A 5 -15.65 9.77 -25.58
C ASN A 5 -15.73 8.24 -25.80
N GLU A 6 -14.85 7.69 -26.64
CA GLU A 6 -14.86 6.28 -27.07
C GLU A 6 -13.58 5.56 -26.60
N THR A 7 -12.42 6.24 -26.56
CA THR A 7 -11.15 5.58 -26.22
C THR A 7 -10.77 5.67 -24.73
N ILE A 8 -11.15 6.73 -24.02
CA ILE A 8 -10.92 6.86 -22.57
C ILE A 8 -12.27 7.04 -21.87
N LEU A 9 -12.97 5.92 -21.65
CA LEU A 9 -14.29 5.90 -21.02
C LEU A 9 -14.25 6.37 -19.55
N TRP A 10 -13.18 6.03 -18.83
CA TRP A 10 -13.01 6.36 -17.42
C TRP A 10 -11.55 6.64 -17.08
N SER A 11 -11.29 7.75 -16.39
CA SER A 11 -10.00 8.03 -15.75
C SER A 11 -10.18 7.97 -14.24
N PHE A 12 -9.39 7.15 -13.56
CA PHE A 12 -9.30 7.18 -12.10
C PHE A 12 -7.93 7.74 -11.70
N ASN A 13 -7.90 8.52 -10.63
CA ASN A 13 -6.66 9.08 -10.11
C ASN A 13 -6.05 8.11 -9.08
N LEU A 14 -4.82 7.67 -9.32
CA LEU A 14 -3.97 7.02 -8.32
C LEU A 14 -3.27 8.09 -7.48
N SER A 15 -4.06 8.83 -6.71
CA SER A 15 -3.55 9.89 -5.83
C SER A 15 -2.72 9.30 -4.71
N ILE A 16 -1.49 9.78 -4.57
CA ILE A 16 -0.60 9.52 -3.44
C ILE A 16 -0.43 10.79 -2.62
N PHE A 17 -0.48 10.64 -1.29
CA PHE A 17 -0.11 11.68 -0.34
C PHE A 17 1.21 11.27 0.32
N ASP A 18 2.33 11.78 -0.20
CA ASP A 18 3.67 11.49 0.30
C ASP A 18 4.63 12.64 -0.09
N HIS A 19 5.85 12.63 0.43
CA HIS A 19 6.91 13.55 0.02
C HIS A 19 7.29 13.35 -1.45
N GLN A 20 7.60 14.44 -2.15
CA GLN A 20 8.02 14.44 -3.56
C GLN A 20 9.16 13.46 -3.86
N LEU A 21 10.07 13.25 -2.90
CA LEU A 21 11.19 12.31 -3.04
C LEU A 21 10.75 10.84 -3.21
N ASN A 22 9.56 10.47 -2.71
CA ASN A 22 9.02 9.11 -2.80
C ASN A 22 8.22 8.88 -4.10
N LEU A 23 7.86 9.94 -4.81
CA LEU A 23 7.03 9.88 -6.02
C LEU A 23 7.64 9.03 -7.14
N PRO A 24 8.96 9.11 -7.47
CA PRO A 24 9.55 8.26 -8.48
C PRO A 24 9.47 6.77 -8.11
N GLY A 25 9.68 6.43 -6.84
CA GLY A 25 9.59 5.05 -6.37
C GLY A 25 8.17 4.49 -6.43
N TYR A 26 7.17 5.33 -6.18
CA TYR A 26 5.76 4.96 -6.33
C TYR A 26 5.40 4.68 -7.79
N TRP A 27 5.83 5.54 -8.72
CA TRP A 27 5.61 5.29 -10.15
C TRP A 27 6.41 4.07 -10.63
N GLU A 28 7.67 3.89 -10.20
CA GLU A 28 8.41 2.67 -10.54
C GLU A 28 7.68 1.41 -10.08
N PHE A 29 7.03 1.44 -8.92
CA PHE A 29 6.21 0.32 -8.45
C PHE A 29 5.02 0.05 -9.38
N ILE A 30 4.21 1.06 -9.71
CA ILE A 30 3.03 0.87 -10.59
C ILE A 30 3.48 0.40 -11.97
N ARG A 31 4.52 1.01 -12.54
CA ARG A 31 5.06 0.64 -13.85
C ARG A 31 5.54 -0.81 -13.86
N CYS A 32 6.28 -1.23 -12.82
CA CYS A 32 6.71 -2.63 -12.69
C CYS A 32 5.54 -3.59 -12.55
N TYR A 33 4.46 -3.20 -11.86
CA TYR A 33 3.26 -4.03 -11.72
C TYR A 33 2.52 -4.23 -13.05
N MET A 34 2.42 -3.19 -13.87
CA MET A 34 1.62 -3.20 -15.11
C MET A 34 2.39 -3.75 -16.32
N GLU A 35 3.70 -3.49 -16.41
CA GLU A 35 4.47 -3.73 -17.65
C GLU A 35 5.52 -4.84 -17.51
N GLU A 36 6.00 -5.10 -16.29
CA GLU A 36 7.19 -5.94 -16.06
C GLU A 36 6.83 -7.30 -15.46
N ASP A 37 7.63 -8.30 -15.77
CA ASP A 37 7.47 -9.66 -15.24
C ASP A 37 8.29 -9.84 -13.94
N VAL A 38 7.87 -9.14 -12.89
CA VAL A 38 8.57 -9.10 -11.58
C VAL A 38 7.63 -9.34 -10.40
N LEU A 39 6.42 -9.82 -10.68
CA LEU A 39 5.34 -10.01 -9.70
C LEU A 39 5.74 -10.94 -8.54
N ASP A 40 6.69 -11.86 -8.75
CA ASP A 40 7.21 -12.78 -7.72
C ASP A 40 8.03 -12.09 -6.60
N GLU A 41 8.63 -10.93 -6.89
CA GLU A 41 9.45 -10.18 -5.94
C GLU A 41 8.73 -8.95 -5.37
N MET A 42 7.67 -8.46 -6.03
CA MET A 42 6.90 -7.29 -5.58
C MET A 42 6.24 -7.48 -4.20
N PRO A 43 5.58 -8.61 -3.88
CA PRO A 43 4.98 -8.87 -2.58
C PRO A 43 5.94 -8.66 -1.40
N LYS A 44 7.21 -8.98 -1.59
CA LYS A 44 8.25 -8.88 -0.55
C LYS A 44 8.64 -7.43 -0.23
N THR A 45 8.15 -6.47 -1.00
CA THR A 45 8.34 -5.04 -0.75
C THR A 45 7.20 -4.42 0.07
N ILE A 46 6.07 -5.13 0.18
CA ILE A 46 4.85 -4.67 0.84
C ILE A 46 4.79 -5.30 2.24
N PHE A 47 4.62 -4.47 3.26
CA PHE A 47 4.61 -4.91 4.67
C PHE A 47 3.30 -4.63 5.39
N LEU A 48 2.47 -3.76 4.82
CA LEU A 48 1.22 -3.32 5.39
C LEU A 48 0.19 -3.12 4.29
N CYS A 49 -0.88 -3.90 4.35
CA CYS A 49 -2.08 -3.78 3.55
C CYS A 49 -3.26 -3.49 4.47
N PRO A 50 -4.00 -2.39 4.27
CA PRO A 50 -5.23 -2.15 5.00
C PRO A 50 -6.30 -3.18 4.60
N ASN A 51 -7.24 -3.47 5.50
CA ASN A 51 -8.24 -4.53 5.36
C ASN A 51 -9.53 -4.09 4.62
N ILE A 52 -9.41 -3.11 3.72
CA ILE A 52 -10.53 -2.42 3.07
C ILE A 52 -11.35 -3.29 2.11
N THR A 53 -10.77 -4.39 1.61
CA THR A 53 -11.41 -5.25 0.61
C THR A 53 -12.59 -6.02 1.19
N GLU A 54 -12.46 -6.53 2.42
CA GLU A 54 -13.47 -7.39 3.03
C GLU A 54 -14.30 -6.66 4.09
N LYS A 55 -13.73 -5.63 4.73
CA LYS A 55 -14.38 -4.93 5.84
C LYS A 55 -14.00 -3.46 5.90
N ARG A 56 -14.87 -2.68 6.56
CA ARG A 56 -14.57 -1.30 6.95
C ARG A 56 -13.45 -1.29 7.98
N GLU A 57 -12.55 -0.31 7.88
CA GLU A 57 -11.50 -0.14 8.88
C GLU A 57 -12.09 0.15 10.26
N GLY A 58 -11.59 -0.55 11.28
CA GLY A 58 -11.96 -0.26 12.67
C GLY A 58 -11.27 1.01 13.17
N TYR A 59 -11.87 1.71 14.14
CA TYR A 59 -11.33 2.94 14.72
C TYR A 59 -9.88 2.79 15.19
N LEU A 60 -9.55 1.69 15.89
CA LEU A 60 -8.20 1.45 16.40
C LEU A 60 -7.16 1.27 15.28
N PHE A 61 -7.56 0.64 14.17
CA PHE A 61 -6.67 0.47 13.01
C PHE A 61 -6.44 1.82 12.33
N GLY A 62 -7.50 2.60 12.12
CA GLY A 62 -7.41 3.96 11.58
C GLY A 62 -6.53 4.85 12.44
N LEU A 63 -6.68 4.77 13.77
CA LEU A 63 -5.86 5.51 14.72
C LEU A 63 -4.38 5.16 14.60
N GLN A 64 -4.06 3.86 14.60
CA GLN A 64 -2.70 3.39 14.41
C GLN A 64 -2.15 3.94 13.08
N TYR A 65 -2.90 3.79 11.99
CA TYR A 65 -2.49 4.24 10.68
C TYR A 65 -2.22 5.75 10.61
N SER A 66 -3.07 6.58 11.22
CA SER A 66 -2.87 8.04 11.30
C SER A 66 -1.71 8.45 12.21
N MET A 67 -1.38 7.64 13.22
CA MET A 67 -0.22 7.83 14.11
C MET A 67 1.07 7.19 13.57
N ARG A 68 1.09 6.81 12.29
CA ARG A 68 2.28 6.23 11.69
C ARG A 68 3.45 7.21 11.77
N VAL A 69 4.51 6.75 12.40
CA VAL A 69 5.79 7.45 12.51
C VAL A 69 6.85 6.71 11.70
N ASN A 70 7.71 7.46 11.01
CA ASN A 70 8.83 6.92 10.24
C ASN A 70 10.14 7.02 11.01
N THR A 71 10.25 8.00 11.92
CA THR A 71 11.42 8.17 12.79
C THR A 71 11.01 8.42 14.23
N ARG A 72 11.93 8.14 15.18
CA ARG A 72 11.67 8.46 16.59
C ARG A 72 11.57 9.97 16.89
N LEU A 73 12.08 10.82 16.00
CA LEU A 73 11.91 12.26 16.12
C LEU A 73 10.47 12.68 15.82
N ASP A 74 9.76 11.92 14.98
CA ASP A 74 8.37 12.19 14.64
C ASP A 74 7.47 12.14 15.89
N TRP A 75 7.83 11.37 16.93
CA TRP A 75 7.12 11.35 18.21
C TRP A 75 7.11 12.71 18.91
N ILE A 76 8.16 13.52 18.76
CA ILE A 76 8.24 14.86 19.35
C ILE A 76 7.19 15.78 18.71
N LEU A 77 6.91 15.59 17.42
CA LEU A 77 5.89 16.35 16.68
C LEU A 77 4.49 15.74 16.85
N GLN A 78 4.39 14.42 16.96
CA GLN A 78 3.12 13.72 17.14
C GLN A 78 2.49 13.97 18.51
N LEU A 79 3.29 14.05 19.58
CA LEU A 79 2.76 14.30 20.93
C LEU A 79 1.90 15.59 21.04
N PRO A 80 2.36 16.77 20.60
CA PRO A 80 1.54 17.98 20.63
C PRO A 80 0.39 17.95 19.60
N LEU A 81 0.55 17.21 18.49
CA LEU A 81 -0.48 17.08 17.45
C LEU A 81 -1.51 15.97 17.73
N PHE A 82 -1.29 15.16 18.77
CA PHE A 82 -2.19 14.09 19.20
C PHE A 82 -3.68 14.47 19.25
N PRO A 83 -4.10 15.61 19.85
CA PRO A 83 -5.52 16.00 19.84
C PRO A 83 -6.06 16.24 18.43
N TYR A 84 -5.24 16.74 17.51
CA TYR A 84 -5.62 16.91 16.11
C TYR A 84 -5.75 15.57 15.39
N THR A 85 -4.79 14.66 15.60
CA THR A 85 -4.85 13.29 15.04
C THR A 85 -6.05 12.50 15.57
N MET A 86 -6.43 12.69 16.84
CA MET A 86 -7.67 12.13 17.40
C MET A 86 -8.90 12.63 16.64
N LEU A 87 -8.99 13.94 16.38
CA LEU A 87 -10.10 14.52 15.64
C LEU A 87 -10.16 14.01 14.20
N GLU A 88 -9.01 13.95 13.51
CA GLU A 88 -8.90 13.41 12.16
C GLU A 88 -9.32 11.94 12.08
N THR A 89 -8.87 11.11 13.03
CA THR A 89 -9.26 9.71 13.12
C THR A 89 -10.75 9.55 13.40
N PHE A 90 -11.32 10.40 14.25
CA PHE A 90 -12.75 10.40 14.53
C PHE A 90 -13.55 10.74 13.27
N SER A 91 -13.16 11.77 12.52
CA SER A 91 -13.76 12.11 11.23
C SER A 91 -13.61 10.96 10.21
N ARG A 92 -12.44 10.34 10.12
CA ARG A 92 -12.19 9.18 9.24
C ARG A 92 -13.13 8.02 9.57
N TYR A 93 -13.26 7.66 10.84
CA TYR A 93 -14.09 6.54 11.25
C TYR A 93 -15.58 6.86 11.15
N TYR A 94 -16.02 7.98 11.72
CA TYR A 94 -17.45 8.30 11.82
C TYR A 94 -18.02 8.82 10.50
N ILE A 95 -17.30 9.67 9.78
CA ILE A 95 -17.78 10.22 8.50
C ILE A 95 -17.42 9.25 7.39
N ALA A 96 -16.13 9.01 7.13
CA ALA A 96 -15.74 8.29 5.92
C ALA A 96 -16.16 6.81 5.98
N MET A 97 -15.83 6.08 7.05
CA MET A 97 -16.11 4.64 7.10
C MET A 97 -17.59 4.30 7.30
N GLN A 98 -18.37 5.08 8.08
CA GLN A 98 -19.80 4.77 8.25
C GLN A 98 -20.63 5.09 7.00
N THR A 99 -20.31 6.20 6.31
CA THR A 99 -21.08 6.64 5.13
C THR A 99 -20.65 5.94 3.84
N SER A 100 -19.39 5.50 3.75
CA SER A 100 -18.87 4.88 2.53
C SER A 100 -19.28 3.42 2.41
N LYS A 101 -19.55 2.98 1.18
CA LYS A 101 -19.69 1.56 0.85
C LYS A 101 -18.31 0.92 0.73
N ILE A 102 -18.23 -0.37 0.99
CA ILE A 102 -17.01 -1.15 0.71
C ILE A 102 -16.84 -1.16 -0.82
N PRO A 103 -15.65 -0.83 -1.35
CA PRO A 103 -15.42 -0.88 -2.79
C PRO A 103 -15.57 -2.33 -3.27
N GLN A 104 -16.51 -2.55 -4.17
CA GLN A 104 -16.73 -3.82 -4.84
C GLN A 104 -16.56 -3.62 -6.34
N TRP A 105 -15.93 -4.59 -6.99
CA TRP A 105 -15.84 -4.57 -8.45
C TRP A 105 -17.21 -4.90 -9.05
N PRO A 106 -17.54 -4.35 -10.23
CA PRO A 106 -18.72 -4.81 -10.97
C PRO A 106 -18.61 -6.32 -11.26
N LYS A 107 -19.75 -7.02 -11.28
CA LYS A 107 -19.80 -8.48 -11.46
C LYS A 107 -19.14 -8.92 -12.77
N GLU A 108 -19.18 -8.08 -13.80
CA GLU A 108 -18.54 -8.31 -15.08
C GLU A 108 -17.01 -8.40 -14.92
N VAL A 109 -16.43 -7.50 -14.12
CA VAL A 109 -14.99 -7.48 -13.82
C VAL A 109 -14.61 -8.64 -12.92
N GLU A 110 -15.39 -8.93 -11.88
CA GLU A 110 -15.12 -10.09 -11.01
C GLU A 110 -15.15 -11.42 -11.77
N LYS A 111 -16.05 -11.55 -12.76
CA LYS A 111 -16.12 -12.73 -13.61
C LYS A 111 -14.97 -12.79 -14.63
N ALA A 112 -14.55 -11.65 -15.18
CA ALA A 112 -13.43 -11.58 -16.12
C ALA A 112 -12.07 -11.76 -15.43
N CYS A 113 -11.96 -11.36 -14.17
CA CYS A 113 -10.74 -11.39 -13.35
C CYS A 113 -10.89 -12.35 -12.18
N GLN A 114 -11.28 -13.60 -12.43
CA GLN A 114 -11.25 -14.64 -11.41
C GLN A 114 -9.80 -14.96 -11.03
N VAL A 115 -9.51 -14.92 -9.73
CA VAL A 115 -8.20 -15.31 -9.19
C VAL A 115 -8.08 -16.83 -9.28
N ASP A 116 -6.97 -17.30 -9.84
CA ASP A 116 -6.64 -18.71 -9.87
C ASP A 116 -6.42 -19.22 -8.44
N PRO A 117 -7.09 -20.31 -7.99
CA PRO A 117 -6.86 -20.88 -6.66
C PRO A 117 -5.39 -21.23 -6.39
N ASP A 118 -4.60 -21.51 -7.43
CA ASP A 118 -3.19 -21.85 -7.35
C ASP A 118 -2.26 -20.65 -7.63
N ASP A 119 -2.77 -19.41 -7.60
CA ASP A 119 -1.95 -18.21 -7.78
C ASP A 119 -0.86 -18.15 -6.68
N PRO A 120 0.45 -18.15 -7.04
CA PRO A 120 1.52 -18.10 -6.06
C PRO A 120 1.59 -16.77 -5.29
N ILE A 121 0.85 -15.74 -5.73
CA ILE A 121 0.89 -14.39 -5.19
C ILE A 121 -0.45 -14.05 -4.53
N ASP A 122 -0.54 -14.31 -3.23
CA ASP A 122 -1.55 -13.69 -2.37
C ASP A 122 -0.89 -12.54 -1.60
N VAL A 123 -1.33 -11.30 -1.82
CA VAL A 123 -0.96 -10.15 -1.00
C VAL A 123 -2.22 -9.51 -0.47
N SER A 124 -2.52 -9.80 0.79
CA SER A 124 -3.69 -9.24 1.47
C SER A 124 -3.31 -8.78 2.87
N TYR A 125 -4.28 -8.16 3.56
CA TYR A 125 -4.12 -7.78 4.97
C TYR A 125 -3.77 -8.97 5.88
N LYS A 126 -4.05 -10.21 5.44
CA LYS A 126 -3.73 -11.46 6.15
C LYS A 126 -2.22 -11.72 6.20
N ASN A 127 -1.48 -11.19 5.21
CA ASN A 127 -0.03 -11.38 5.07
C ASN A 127 0.77 -10.25 5.73
N ASN A 128 0.09 -9.35 6.46
CA ASN A 128 0.73 -8.31 7.24
C ASN A 128 1.62 -8.90 8.33
N ILE A 129 2.66 -8.17 8.67
CA ILE A 129 3.54 -8.51 9.79
C ILE A 129 2.75 -8.61 11.11
N PRO A 130 3.14 -9.54 12.01
CA PRO A 130 2.51 -9.64 13.32
C PRO A 130 2.73 -8.35 14.12
N HIS A 131 1.72 -7.95 14.90
CA HIS A 131 1.75 -6.72 15.69
C HIS A 131 2.07 -5.47 14.85
N VAL A 132 1.30 -5.24 13.78
CA VAL A 132 1.39 -4.07 12.88
C VAL A 132 1.62 -2.75 13.64
N TRP A 133 0.97 -2.56 14.79
CA TRP A 133 1.16 -1.37 15.62
C TRP A 133 2.62 -1.10 15.99
N ARG A 134 3.46 -2.13 16.18
CA ARG A 134 4.90 -1.95 16.45
C ARG A 134 5.65 -1.37 15.27
N TYR A 135 5.30 -1.80 14.07
CA TYR A 135 5.89 -1.25 12.86
C TYR A 135 5.43 0.19 12.63
N VAL A 136 4.14 0.44 12.80
CA VAL A 136 3.52 1.76 12.62
C VAL A 136 4.05 2.78 13.62
N LEU A 137 4.30 2.38 14.86
CA LEU A 137 4.77 3.24 15.95
C LEU A 137 6.30 3.31 16.09
N GLU A 138 7.07 2.76 15.15
CA GLU A 138 8.54 2.63 15.23
C GLU A 138 9.00 1.91 16.52
N ALA A 139 8.17 0.99 17.03
CA ALA A 139 8.40 0.18 18.22
C ALA A 139 8.78 -1.28 17.87
N LEU A 140 9.18 -1.51 16.61
CA LEU A 140 9.62 -2.82 16.15
C LEU A 140 10.98 -3.17 16.76
N LYS A 141 11.22 -4.46 17.04
CA LYS A 141 12.54 -4.89 17.50
C LYS A 141 13.57 -4.63 16.41
N LYS A 142 14.80 -4.30 16.81
CA LYS A 142 15.91 -4.03 15.87
C LYS A 142 16.15 -5.18 14.88
N GLU A 143 16.07 -6.43 15.36
CA GLU A 143 16.23 -7.64 14.53
C GLU A 143 15.16 -7.73 13.43
N ASP A 144 13.89 -7.49 13.79
CA ASP A 144 12.76 -7.49 12.86
C ASP A 144 12.87 -6.35 11.86
N HIS A 145 13.24 -5.16 12.32
CA HIS A 145 13.45 -4.00 11.45
C HIS A 145 14.56 -4.27 10.41
N LEU A 146 15.70 -4.82 10.85
CA LEU A 146 16.79 -5.19 9.96
C LEU A 146 16.39 -6.28 8.97
N ARG A 147 15.59 -7.26 9.40
CA ARG A 147 15.07 -8.33 8.55
C ARG A 147 14.19 -7.76 7.42
N LEU A 148 13.21 -6.92 7.77
CA LEU A 148 12.32 -6.28 6.79
C LEU A 148 13.08 -5.36 5.83
N TYR A 149 14.00 -4.55 6.36
CA TYR A 149 14.86 -3.69 5.55
C TYR A 149 15.70 -4.49 4.55
N LYS A 150 16.33 -5.57 5.01
CA LYS A 150 17.14 -6.47 4.16
C LYS A 150 16.27 -7.15 3.09
N GLN A 151 15.09 -7.65 3.46
CA GLN A 151 14.15 -8.27 2.54
C GLN A 151 13.74 -7.29 1.43
N ARG A 152 13.29 -6.07 1.79
CA ARG A 152 12.93 -5.03 0.81
C ARG A 152 14.09 -4.67 -0.10
N GLY A 153 15.27 -4.45 0.47
CA GLY A 153 16.46 -4.09 -0.29
C GLY A 153 16.89 -5.18 -1.28
N LEU A 154 16.81 -6.45 -0.88
CA LEU A 154 17.10 -7.58 -1.76
C LEU A 154 16.06 -7.71 -2.88
N ALA A 155 14.77 -7.59 -2.57
CA ALA A 155 13.69 -7.64 -3.55
C ALA A 155 13.85 -6.52 -4.61
N ILE A 156 14.03 -5.27 -4.18
CA ILE A 156 14.26 -4.14 -5.11
C ILE A 156 15.49 -4.37 -6.00
N ARG A 157 16.59 -4.90 -5.44
CA ARG A 157 17.79 -5.23 -6.23
C ARG A 157 17.54 -6.34 -7.24
N ARG A 158 16.64 -7.30 -6.96
CA ARG A 158 16.28 -8.36 -7.90
C ARG A 158 15.36 -7.84 -8.99
N ILE A 159 14.35 -7.04 -8.63
CA ILE A 159 13.45 -6.36 -9.57
C ILE A 159 14.28 -5.54 -10.57
N ARG A 160 15.15 -4.64 -10.08
CA ARG A 160 16.02 -3.82 -10.95
C ARG A 160 16.89 -4.66 -11.89
N ARG A 161 17.40 -5.81 -11.44
CA ARG A 161 18.18 -6.72 -12.27
C ARG A 161 17.33 -7.41 -13.34
N LYS A 162 16.11 -7.85 -13.01
CA LYS A 162 15.19 -8.46 -13.98
C LYS A 162 14.78 -7.44 -15.06
N VAL A 163 14.35 -6.26 -14.64
CA VAL A 163 14.00 -5.14 -15.52
C VAL A 163 15.18 -4.79 -16.44
N ALA A 164 16.37 -4.55 -15.89
CA ALA A 164 17.55 -4.22 -16.69
C ALA A 164 17.95 -5.33 -17.69
N ARG A 165 17.72 -6.60 -17.38
CA ARG A 165 17.96 -7.70 -18.33
C ARG A 165 16.97 -7.70 -19.48
N ARG A 166 15.68 -7.49 -19.19
CA ARG A 166 14.62 -7.44 -20.19
C ARG A 166 14.84 -6.33 -21.20
N HIS A 167 15.10 -5.11 -20.72
CA HIS A 167 15.37 -3.93 -21.58
C HIS A 167 16.72 -3.96 -22.31
N ARG A 168 17.62 -4.89 -21.97
CA ARG A 168 18.87 -5.13 -22.73
C ARG A 168 18.73 -6.20 -23.80
N ALA A 169 17.69 -7.04 -23.70
CA ALA A 169 17.43 -8.13 -24.63
C ALA A 169 16.43 -7.74 -25.74
N GLN A 170 15.83 -6.55 -25.63
CA GLN A 170 15.02 -5.88 -26.65
C GLN A 170 15.89 -4.93 -27.45
#